data_AF-A0A1V6HX11-F1
#
_entry.id   AF-A0A1V6HX11-F1
#
_cell.length_a   1.000
_cell.length_b   1.000
_cell.length_c   1.000
_cell.angle_alpha   90.00
_cell.angle_beta   90.00
_cell.angle_gamma   90.00
#
_symmetry.space_group_name_H-M   'P 1'
#
loop_
_entity.id
_entity.type
_entity.pdbx_description
1 polymer ?
#
loop_
_entity_poly.entity_id
_entity_poly.type
_entity_poly.pdbx_seq_one_letter_code
_entity_poly.pdbx_strand_id
1 'polypeptide(L)' 'MNGEFNKKFVFYNPSLTYNNYELLHSDVRGEYNNPNWRQRLARKVYSSGNPEDDNPEFGWGSKVNDYFDNPR' A
#
# COMPACT_ATOMS: atom_id res chain seq x y z
N MET A 1 23.79 -12.24 11.72
CA MET A 1 22.60 -11.93 10.89
C MET A 1 21.69 -11.06 11.72
N ASN A 2 21.47 -9.81 11.29
CA ASN A 2 20.55 -8.91 11.99
C ASN A 2 19.14 -9.38 11.63
N GLY A 3 18.39 -9.89 12.61
CA GLY A 3 17.01 -10.30 12.41
C GLY A 3 16.19 -9.12 11.91
N GLU A 4 15.44 -9.33 10.84
CA GLU A 4 14.50 -8.35 10.33
C GLU A 4 13.21 -8.43 11.16
N PHE A 5 13.02 -7.47 12.06
CA PHE A 5 11.82 -7.35 12.88
C PHE A 5 10.99 -6.14 12.42
N ASN A 6 9.68 -6.15 12.69
CA ASN A 6 8.74 -5.06 12.39
C ASN A 6 8.64 -4.67 10.91
N LYS A 7 8.73 -5.66 10.02
CA LYS A 7 8.59 -5.46 8.57
C LYS A 7 7.13 -5.45 8.16
N LYS A 8 6.73 -4.47 7.35
CA LYS A 8 5.36 -4.35 6.84
C LYS A 8 5.25 -4.90 5.43
N PHE A 9 4.07 -5.41 5.13
CA PHE A 9 3.66 -5.82 3.80
C PHE A 9 2.33 -5.17 3.47
N VAL A 10 2.21 -4.69 2.23
CA VAL A 10 0.95 -4.17 1.71
C VAL A 10 0.54 -5.06 0.55
N PHE A 11 -0.61 -5.71 0.71
CA PHE A 11 -1.26 -6.45 -0.37
C PHE A 11 -2.49 -5.69 -0.82
N TYR A 12 -2.75 -5.69 -2.12
CA TYR A 12 -3.95 -5.08 -2.69
C TYR A 12 -4.59 -6.05 -3.67
N ASN A 13 -5.90 -5.94 -3.82
CA ASN A 13 -6.63 -6.65 -4.87
C ASN A 13 -6.91 -5.68 -6.03
N PRO A 14 -6.30 -5.86 -7.22
CA PRO A 14 -6.56 -5.02 -8.37
C PRO A 14 -7.89 -5.32 -9.08
N SER A 15 -8.55 -6.44 -8.76
CA SER A 15 -9.78 -6.90 -9.43
C SER A 15 -10.90 -7.17 -8.43
N LEU A 16 -12.09 -6.62 -8.67
CA LEU A 16 -13.27 -6.94 -7.86
C LEU A 16 -13.86 -8.32 -8.19
N THR A 17 -13.43 -8.93 -9.30
CA THR A 17 -13.98 -10.21 -9.79
C THR A 17 -13.17 -11.41 -9.30
N TYR A 18 -11.86 -11.23 -9.09
CA TYR A 18 -10.96 -12.30 -8.67
C TYR A 18 -10.39 -11.99 -7.29
N ASN A 19 -10.35 -12.98 -6.40
CA ASN A 19 -9.82 -12.80 -5.04
C ASN A 19 -8.29 -12.98 -4.99
N ASN A 20 -7.59 -12.38 -5.94
CA ASN A 20 -6.15 -12.48 -6.08
C ASN A 20 -5.49 -11.22 -5.51
N TYR A 21 -4.71 -11.39 -4.46
CA TYR A 21 -3.94 -10.30 -3.86
C TYR A 21 -2.54 -10.25 -4.45
N GLU A 22 -2.12 -9.07 -4.82
CA GLU A 22 -0.77 -8.79 -5.30
C GLU A 22 0.03 -8.06 -4.23
N LEU A 23 1.33 -8.35 -4.14
CA LEU A 23 2.25 -7.60 -3.29
C LEU A 23 2.44 -6.19 -3.88
N LEU A 24 2.02 -5.17 -3.13
CA LEU A 24 2.18 -3.78 -3.51
C LEU A 24 3.44 -3.14 -2.91
N HIS A 25 3.83 -3.55 -1.70
CA HIS A 25 4.99 -3.05 -0.96
C HIS A 25 5.47 -4.05 0.11
N SER A 26 6.79 -4.13 0.34
CA SER A 26 7.42 -4.83 1.46
C SER A 26 8.62 -4.08 2.02
N ASP A 27 8.80 -4.08 3.33
CA ASP A 27 10.00 -3.58 4.03
C ASP A 27 11.14 -4.61 4.12
N VAL A 28 10.92 -5.85 3.66
CA VAL A 28 11.88 -6.95 3.76
C VAL A 28 12.98 -6.79 2.72
N ARG A 29 14.24 -7.01 3.11
CA ARG A 29 15.36 -6.97 2.16
C ARG A 29 15.26 -8.12 1.15
N GLY A 30 15.37 -7.78 -0.13
CA GLY A 30 15.28 -8.74 -1.23
C GLY A 30 13.86 -8.96 -1.76
N GLU A 31 12.84 -8.44 -1.07
CA GLU A 31 11.46 -8.39 -1.56
C GLU A 31 11.19 -7.13 -2.39
N TYR A 32 10.05 -7.12 -3.08
CA TYR A 32 9.60 -5.94 -3.83
C TYR A 32 9.28 -4.77 -2.89
N ASN A 33 10.18 -3.77 -2.88
CA ASN A 33 10.01 -2.53 -2.14
C ASN A 33 9.52 -1.42 -3.09
N ASN A 34 8.33 -0.89 -2.81
CA ASN A 34 7.73 0.21 -3.56
C ASN A 34 7.40 1.36 -2.61
N PRO A 35 8.26 2.39 -2.45
CA PRO A 35 7.99 3.50 -1.54
C PRO A 35 6.74 4.29 -1.95
N ASN A 36 6.40 4.28 -3.23
CA ASN A 36 5.28 5.00 -3.84
C ASN A 36 3.99 4.16 -3.90
N TRP A 37 3.88 3.15 -3.04
CA TRP A 37 2.73 2.25 -3.05
C TRP A 37 1.40 2.96 -2.80
N ARG A 38 1.39 4.02 -1.99
CA ARG A 38 0.19 4.81 -1.69
C ARG A 38 -0.38 5.46 -2.95
N GLN A 39 0.47 6.08 -3.78
CA GLN A 39 0.10 6.62 -5.09
C GLN A 39 -0.49 5.55 -6.01
N ARG A 40 0.20 4.40 -6.09
CA ARG A 40 -0.24 3.30 -6.94
C ARG A 40 -1.60 2.75 -6.49
N LEU A 41 -1.84 2.65 -5.18
CA LEU A 41 -3.12 2.26 -4.61
C LEU A 41 -4.19 3.33 -4.88
N ALA A 42 -3.89 4.59 -4.62
CA ALA A 42 -4.82 5.70 -4.82
C ALA A 42 -5.28 5.80 -6.27
N ARG A 43 -4.39 5.65 -7.27
CA ARG A 43 -4.76 5.61 -8.69
C ARG A 43 -5.67 4.43 -9.07
N LYS A 44 -5.60 3.33 -8.33
CA LYS A 44 -6.45 2.15 -8.56
C LYS A 44 -7.81 2.28 -7.89
N VAL A 45 -7.87 2.92 -6.73
CA VAL A 45 -9.11 3.10 -5.95
C VAL A 45 -9.87 4.35 -6.40
N TYR A 46 -9.17 5.42 -6.73
CA TYR A 46 -9.73 6.72 -7.12
C TYR A 46 -9.24 7.11 -8.52
N SER A 47 -10.18 7.32 -9.45
CA SER A 47 -9.89 7.81 -10.80
C SER A 47 -9.40 9.27 -10.82
N SER A 48 -9.46 9.98 -9.68
CA SER A 48 -9.21 11.42 -9.56
C SER A 48 -7.98 11.80 -8.71
N GLY A 49 -7.16 10.84 -8.29
CA GLY A 49 -5.95 11.14 -7.52
C GLY A 49 -4.94 11.93 -8.35
N ASN A 50 -4.37 13.00 -7.78
CA ASN A 50 -3.29 13.74 -8.43
C ASN A 50 -2.05 12.82 -8.58
N PRO A 51 -1.55 12.56 -9.81
CA PRO A 51 -0.40 11.69 -10.03
C PRO A 51 0.89 12.16 -9.36
N GLU A 52 0.97 13.45 -9.02
CA GLU A 52 2.14 14.12 -8.43
C GLU A 52 2.07 14.15 -6.89
N ASP A 53 1.01 13.63 -6.27
CA ASP A 53 0.84 13.67 -4.82
C ASP A 53 1.58 12.50 -4.15
N ASP A 54 2.67 12.79 -3.43
CA ASP A 54 3.46 11.81 -2.66
C ASP A 54 2.71 11.18 -1.49
N ASN A 55 1.61 11.79 -1.03
CA ASN A 55 0.79 11.27 0.04
C ASN A 55 -0.71 11.47 -0.28
N PRO A 56 -1.25 10.68 -1.22
CA PRO A 56 -2.62 10.87 -1.68
C PRO A 56 -3.62 10.72 -0.53
N GLU A 57 -4.54 11.66 -0.43
CA GLU A 57 -5.67 11.55 0.47
C GLU A 57 -6.62 10.45 -0.03
N PHE A 58 -6.81 9.39 0.76
CA PHE A 58 -7.71 8.29 0.43
C PHE A 58 -9.20 8.63 0.70
N GLY A 59 -9.55 9.91 0.73
CA GLY A 59 -10.90 10.39 1.00
C GLY A 59 -11.37 10.21 2.44
N TRP A 60 -12.54 10.80 2.72
CA TRP A 60 -13.13 10.83 4.06
C TRP A 60 -13.43 9.41 4.58
N GLY A 61 -12.98 9.12 5.80
CA GLY A 61 -13.21 7.85 6.48
C GLY A 61 -12.25 6.71 6.11
N SER A 62 -11.27 6.94 5.23
CA SER A 62 -10.26 5.94 4.92
C SER A 62 -9.36 5.64 6.12
N LYS A 63 -8.97 4.36 6.25
CA LYS A 63 -8.09 3.84 7.30
C LYS A 63 -6.76 3.30 6.75
N VAL A 64 -6.44 3.59 5.49
CA VAL A 64 -5.24 3.05 4.82
C VAL A 64 -3.97 3.42 5.60
N ASN A 65 -3.82 4.70 5.97
CA ASN A 65 -2.66 5.16 6.73
C ASN A 65 -2.68 4.62 8.16
N ASP A 66 -3.84 4.65 8.83
CA ASP A 66 -3.97 4.10 10.18
C ASP A 66 -3.57 2.63 10.27
N TYR A 67 -3.99 1.80 9.31
CA TYR A 67 -3.64 0.37 9.28
C TYR A 67 -2.18 0.13 8.95
N PHE A 68 -1.57 1.00 8.15
CA PHE A 68 -0.15 0.90 7.85
C PHE A 68 0.69 1.33 9.05
N ASP A 69 0.33 2.43 9.71
CA ASP A 69 1.11 3.01 10.81
C ASP A 69 0.87 2.28 12.13
N ASN A 70 -0.36 1.82 12.37
CA ASN A 70 -0.79 1.09 13.55
C ASN A 70 -1.40 -0.28 13.17
N PRO A 71 -0.57 -1.23 12.70
CA PRO A 71 -1.04 -2.58 12.41
C PRO A 71 -1.59 -3.22 13.70
N ARG A 72 -2.75 -3.88 13.60
CA ARG A 72 -3.45 -4.56 14.70
C ARG A 72 -3.10 -6.05 14.77
#